data_AF-A0A517X0D4-F1
#
_entry.id   AF-A0A517X0D4-F1
#
_cell.length_a   1.000
_cell.length_b   1.000
_cell.length_c   1.000
_cell.angle_alpha   90.00
_cell.angle_beta   90.00
_cell.angle_gamma   90.00
#
_symmetry.space_group_name_H-M   'P 1'
#
loop_
_entity.id
_entity.type
_entity.pdbx_description
1 polymer ?
#
loop_
_entity_poly.entity_id
_entity_poly.type
_entity_poly.pdbx_seq_one_letter_code
_entity_poly.pdbx_strand_id
1 'polypeptide(L)'
;MRQRYCILLCIFSSYFSAAYAQSVVEKPGVKPAQLGGAPLAETRRKAINVLPFQRQLDASKIKKWLEISSQCTMSEFELFLSPLSAQEKELLKVIESKPAPIVNRLKFQNLRHVLKQKALVSLRVEEESAHDQLAHTTPAVENLLYGAFDVVFASVGPPHGSPRYGDVIIRLKDSVRENGWATPFSGMHFMYAIRHKNARKMQDMLAAGKTLPKSPYNPLNLGFDDRLHFSHYVVTEKSWNKALAYQAILVHRNLDDSLASKKVKQRFAEMLSEKNSQKFWSLFIPPRLKNGTPQQDAENVPFGYLEGKFDGQVSSDFFTSIEVPAEKLSEVQSWPEAQPFLHLIHPKPAGQP
;
A
#
# COMPACT_ATOMS: atom_id res chain seq x y z
N MET A 1 -77.95 29.31 54.52
CA MET A 1 -77.69 29.01 55.94
C MET A 1 -76.34 28.30 56.02
N ARG A 2 -75.32 28.92 56.65
CA ARG A 2 -74.08 28.34 57.23
C ARG A 2 -73.21 27.40 56.35
N GLN A 3 -71.89 27.38 56.34
CA GLN A 3 -70.79 28.04 57.06
C GLN A 3 -69.49 27.51 56.40
N ARG A 4 -68.52 28.40 56.12
CA ARG A 4 -67.07 28.32 56.44
C ARG A 4 -66.24 27.12 55.89
N TYR A 5 -64.99 27.21 55.41
CA TYR A 5 -63.82 28.03 55.76
C TYR A 5 -62.77 28.03 54.63
N CYS A 6 -62.08 29.18 54.50
CA CYS A 6 -60.65 29.46 54.21
C CYS A 6 -59.80 28.50 53.34
N ILE A 7 -59.28 28.91 52.16
CA ILE A 7 -58.08 29.76 51.89
C ILE A 7 -56.75 28.95 51.86
N LEU A 8 -55.95 29.20 50.79
CA LEU A 8 -54.56 28.81 50.47
C LEU A 8 -54.38 27.36 49.94
N LEU A 9 -53.65 27.05 48.87
CA LEU A 9 -52.38 27.59 48.39
C LEU A 9 -52.12 27.25 46.89
N CYS A 10 -51.33 28.12 46.29
CA CYS A 10 -50.86 28.31 44.91
C CYS A 10 -50.20 27.14 44.12
N ILE A 11 -50.52 27.14 42.81
CA ILE A 11 -49.65 27.07 41.60
C ILE A 11 -48.92 25.73 41.24
N PHE A 12 -48.94 25.46 39.92
CA PHE A 12 -48.15 24.53 39.09
C PHE A 12 -48.76 23.16 38.78
N SER A 13 -49.50 23.09 37.67
CA SER A 13 -49.69 21.85 36.91
C SER A 13 -49.81 22.17 35.42
N SER A 14 -48.74 22.73 34.86
CA SER A 14 -48.57 22.93 33.43
C SER A 14 -47.88 21.72 32.81
N TYR A 15 -48.56 21.11 31.82
CA TYR A 15 -48.00 20.42 30.65
C TYR A 15 -46.93 19.35 30.88
N PHE A 16 -47.31 18.08 30.78
CA PHE A 16 -46.43 17.07 30.19
C PHE A 16 -47.25 16.16 29.27
N SER A 17 -47.27 16.53 27.99
CA SER A 17 -47.58 15.64 26.88
C SER A 17 -46.58 14.49 26.92
N ALA A 18 -47.05 13.28 27.17
CA ALA A 18 -46.29 12.06 27.00
C ALA A 18 -46.09 11.81 25.49
N ALA A 19 -45.08 12.48 24.92
CA ALA A 19 -44.53 12.12 23.63
C ALA A 19 -43.90 10.73 23.76
N TYR A 20 -44.43 9.78 22.97
CA TYR A 20 -43.76 8.54 22.62
C TYR A 20 -42.35 8.88 22.09
N ALA A 21 -41.34 8.73 22.94
CA ALA A 21 -39.98 8.61 22.48
C ALA A 21 -39.88 7.24 21.79
N GLN A 22 -40.05 7.24 20.46
CA GLN A 22 -39.43 6.22 19.64
C GLN A 22 -37.93 6.31 19.92
N SER A 23 -37.43 5.43 20.79
CA SER A 23 -36.02 5.09 20.80
C SER A 23 -35.75 4.47 19.44
N VAL A 24 -35.31 5.32 18.50
CA VAL A 24 -34.57 4.85 17.34
C VAL A 24 -33.42 4.09 17.97
N VAL A 25 -33.49 2.76 17.91
CA VAL A 25 -32.33 1.90 18.11
C VAL A 25 -31.40 2.35 17.01
N GLU A 26 -30.48 3.27 17.34
CA GLU A 26 -29.35 3.59 16.49
C GLU A 26 -28.70 2.25 16.20
N LYS A 27 -28.88 1.76 14.98
CA LYS A 27 -28.06 0.66 14.48
C LYS A 27 -26.62 1.05 14.82
N PRO A 28 -25.84 0.20 15.52
CA PRO A 28 -24.46 0.53 15.82
C PRO A 28 -23.83 1.00 14.53
N GLY A 29 -23.43 2.28 14.51
CA GLY A 29 -22.96 2.92 13.29
C GLY A 29 -21.89 2.03 12.70
N VAL A 30 -22.13 1.51 11.49
CA VAL A 30 -21.10 0.80 10.72
C VAL A 30 -19.92 1.77 10.71
N LYS A 31 -18.84 1.42 11.41
CA LYS A 31 -17.63 2.24 11.36
C LYS A 31 -17.29 2.36 9.87
N PRO A 32 -17.28 3.56 9.28
CA PRO A 32 -16.94 3.67 7.87
C PRO A 32 -15.57 3.03 7.70
N ALA A 33 -15.44 2.15 6.69
CA ALA A 33 -14.17 1.53 6.37
C ALA A 33 -13.09 2.63 6.33
N GLN A 34 -12.08 2.53 7.19
CA GLN A 34 -10.96 3.46 7.12
C GLN A 34 -10.25 3.19 5.80
N LEU A 35 -10.32 4.10 4.85
CA LEU A 35 -9.68 3.88 3.56
C LEU A 35 -8.16 3.91 3.69
N GLY A 36 -7.49 3.17 2.81
CA GLY A 36 -6.05 3.28 2.65
C GLY A 36 -5.65 4.75 2.43
N GLY A 37 -4.64 5.22 3.16
CA GLY A 37 -4.17 6.59 3.08
C GLY A 37 -4.95 7.60 3.93
N ALA A 38 -6.05 7.22 4.60
CA ALA A 38 -6.73 8.12 5.54
C ALA A 38 -5.79 8.67 6.64
N PRO A 39 -4.90 7.86 7.26
CA PRO A 39 -3.94 8.39 8.24
C PRO A 39 -2.92 9.39 7.67
N LEU A 40 -2.61 9.28 6.37
CA LEU A 40 -1.71 10.21 5.67
C LEU A 40 -2.38 11.58 5.54
N ALA A 41 -3.62 11.58 5.04
CA ALA A 41 -4.42 12.79 4.89
C ALA A 41 -4.69 13.45 6.25
N GLU A 42 -5.00 12.64 7.27
CA GLU A 42 -5.22 13.13 8.64
C GLU A 42 -3.97 13.82 9.21
N THR A 43 -2.80 13.20 9.07
CA THR A 43 -1.55 13.76 9.59
C THR A 43 -1.21 15.10 8.95
N ARG A 44 -1.35 15.19 7.63
CA ARG A 44 -1.05 16.41 6.86
C ARG A 44 -1.99 17.54 7.17
N ARG A 45 -3.26 17.23 7.36
CA ARG A 45 -4.26 18.18 7.84
C ARG A 45 -3.99 18.64 9.26
N LYS A 46 -3.57 17.74 10.16
CA LYS A 46 -3.16 18.13 11.52
C LYS A 46 -1.97 19.10 11.53
N ALA A 47 -1.11 19.06 10.51
CA ALA A 47 -0.05 20.07 10.33
C ALA A 47 -0.62 21.46 10.03
N ILE A 48 -1.76 21.54 9.35
CA ILE A 48 -2.50 22.77 9.05
C ILE A 48 -3.56 22.96 10.14
N ASN A 49 -3.17 23.57 11.26
CA ASN A 49 -4.01 23.68 12.45
C ASN A 49 -5.12 24.74 12.31
N VAL A 50 -6.08 24.52 11.39
CA VAL A 50 -7.21 25.40 11.12
C VAL A 50 -8.50 24.57 10.98
N LEU A 51 -9.61 25.04 11.56
CA LEU A 51 -10.87 24.28 11.70
C LEU A 51 -11.40 23.59 10.43
N PRO A 52 -11.39 24.19 9.22
CA PRO A 52 -11.85 23.51 8.00
C PRO A 52 -11.06 22.24 7.68
N PHE A 53 -9.77 22.21 8.05
CA PHE A 53 -8.86 21.08 7.89
C PHE A 53 -9.03 20.02 8.99
N GLN A 54 -9.98 20.17 9.92
CA GLN A 54 -10.27 19.17 10.94
C GLN A 54 -11.55 18.36 10.66
N ARG A 55 -12.37 18.78 9.67
CA ARG A 55 -13.62 18.09 9.27
C ARG A 55 -13.37 16.67 8.73
N GLN A 56 -14.20 15.68 9.05
CA GLN A 56 -14.01 14.32 8.52
C GLN A 56 -13.91 14.29 6.99
N LEU A 57 -13.06 13.40 6.48
CA LEU A 57 -12.89 13.18 5.05
C LEU A 57 -13.71 11.99 4.60
N ASP A 58 -14.44 12.16 3.51
CA ASP A 58 -15.01 11.05 2.75
C ASP A 58 -13.96 10.47 1.78
N ALA A 59 -14.33 9.36 1.12
CA ALA A 59 -13.48 8.67 0.16
C ALA A 59 -12.97 9.57 -0.98
N SER A 60 -13.85 10.42 -1.52
CA SER A 60 -13.53 11.33 -2.61
C SER A 60 -12.46 12.34 -2.19
N LYS A 61 -12.58 12.89 -0.97
CA LYS A 61 -11.58 13.81 -0.44
C LYS A 61 -10.25 13.13 -0.13
N ILE A 62 -10.25 11.88 0.36
CA ILE A 62 -9.01 11.12 0.57
C ILE A 62 -8.31 10.89 -0.78
N LYS A 63 -9.04 10.45 -1.81
CA LYS A 63 -8.49 10.29 -3.17
C LYS A 63 -7.88 11.58 -3.70
N LYS A 64 -8.60 12.70 -3.62
CA LYS A 64 -8.07 14.02 -4.03
C LYS A 64 -6.82 14.41 -3.24
N TRP A 65 -6.77 14.08 -1.96
CA TRP A 65 -5.61 14.36 -1.13
C TRP A 65 -4.38 13.56 -1.57
N LEU A 66 -4.55 12.27 -1.91
CA LEU A 66 -3.49 11.43 -2.47
C LEU A 66 -3.00 12.00 -3.81
N GLU A 67 -3.91 12.48 -4.66
CA GLU A 67 -3.56 13.13 -5.93
C GLU A 67 -2.72 14.39 -5.73
N ILE A 68 -3.15 15.30 -4.85
CA ILE A 68 -2.39 16.52 -4.51
C ILE A 68 -1.01 16.14 -3.98
N SER A 69 -0.95 15.17 -3.07
CA SER A 69 0.33 14.73 -2.48
C SER A 69 1.26 14.16 -3.53
N SER A 70 0.74 13.33 -4.44
CA SER A 70 1.51 12.79 -5.57
C SER A 70 2.06 13.89 -6.46
N GLN A 71 1.28 14.93 -6.76
CA GLN A 71 1.75 16.07 -7.55
C GLN A 71 2.87 16.82 -6.82
N CYS A 72 2.72 17.09 -5.52
CA CYS A 72 3.78 17.69 -4.71
C CYS A 72 5.05 16.85 -4.72
N THR A 73 4.94 15.54 -4.47
CA THR A 73 6.09 14.62 -4.49
C THR A 73 6.77 14.66 -5.85
N MET A 74 6.04 14.57 -6.96
CA MET A 74 6.67 14.61 -8.30
C MET A 74 7.35 15.95 -8.59
N SER A 75 6.75 17.07 -8.17
CA SER A 75 7.36 18.40 -8.32
C SER A 75 8.63 18.54 -7.49
N GLU A 76 8.67 18.00 -6.27
CA GLU A 76 9.89 17.97 -5.44
C GLU A 76 11.01 17.19 -6.14
N PHE A 77 10.72 15.98 -6.64
CA PHE A 77 11.71 15.20 -7.38
C PHE A 77 12.19 15.92 -8.64
N GLU A 78 11.28 16.54 -9.40
CA GLU A 78 11.62 17.29 -10.61
C GLU A 78 12.53 18.48 -10.31
N LEU A 79 12.24 19.23 -9.25
CA LEU A 79 13.06 20.36 -8.80
C LEU A 79 14.48 19.92 -8.46
N PHE A 80 14.64 18.88 -7.63
CA PHE A 80 15.95 18.47 -7.13
C PHE A 80 16.77 17.62 -8.12
N LEU A 81 16.11 16.97 -9.08
CA LEU A 81 16.80 16.23 -10.15
C LEU A 81 17.16 17.13 -11.35
N SER A 82 16.54 18.30 -11.49
CA SER A 82 16.82 19.19 -12.60
C SER A 82 18.22 19.86 -12.52
N PRO A 83 18.85 20.14 -13.68
CA PRO A 83 18.44 19.74 -15.03
C PRO A 83 18.71 18.24 -15.29
N LEU A 84 17.82 17.60 -16.06
CA LEU A 84 18.04 16.24 -16.55
C LEU A 84 18.97 16.24 -17.78
N SER A 85 19.89 15.27 -17.83
CA SER A 85 20.73 15.00 -19.00
C SER A 85 19.91 14.47 -20.18
N ALA A 86 20.48 14.44 -21.38
CA ALA A 86 19.79 13.90 -22.56
C ALA A 86 19.40 12.42 -22.37
N GLN A 87 20.27 11.62 -21.76
CA GLN A 87 19.99 10.21 -21.47
C GLN A 87 18.90 10.04 -20.41
N GLU A 88 18.88 10.89 -19.37
CA GLU A 88 17.86 10.84 -18.33
C GLU A 88 16.48 11.26 -18.85
N LYS A 89 16.43 12.26 -19.75
CA LYS A 89 15.20 12.64 -20.46
C LYS A 89 14.69 11.51 -21.36
N GLU A 90 15.60 10.79 -22.02
CA GLU A 90 15.24 9.64 -22.83
C GLU A 90 14.71 8.49 -21.97
N LEU A 91 15.35 8.21 -20.83
CA LEU A 91 14.86 7.21 -19.87
C LEU A 91 13.42 7.52 -19.44
N LEU A 92 13.14 8.78 -19.10
CA LEU A 92 11.79 9.20 -18.68
C LEU A 92 10.76 8.86 -19.76
N LYS A 93 11.02 9.20 -21.03
CA LYS A 93 10.15 8.87 -22.16
C LYS A 93 9.98 7.36 -22.33
N VAL A 94 11.07 6.60 -22.26
CA VAL A 94 11.05 5.14 -22.42
C VAL A 94 10.20 4.50 -21.33
N ILE A 95 10.36 4.91 -20.06
CA ILE A 95 9.57 4.38 -18.94
C ILE A 95 8.11 4.79 -19.06
N GLU A 96 7.80 6.04 -19.38
CA GLU A 96 6.42 6.50 -19.56
C GLU A 96 5.69 5.75 -20.69
N SER A 97 6.41 5.31 -21.73
CA SER A 97 5.85 4.50 -22.83
C SER A 97 5.55 3.03 -22.46
N LYS A 98 6.00 2.56 -21.29
CA LYS A 98 5.91 1.15 -20.89
C LYS A 98 5.13 1.04 -19.59
N PRO A 99 3.88 0.55 -19.58
CA PRO A 99 3.14 0.33 -18.35
C PRO A 99 3.94 -0.53 -17.37
N ALA A 100 3.99 -0.10 -16.10
CA ALA A 100 4.69 -0.82 -15.06
C ALA A 100 3.89 -2.07 -14.65
N PRO A 101 4.50 -3.27 -14.58
CA PRO A 101 3.82 -4.48 -14.14
C PRO A 101 3.26 -4.30 -12.73
N ILE A 102 2.03 -4.74 -12.53
CA ILE A 102 1.37 -4.74 -11.23
C ILE A 102 1.21 -6.20 -10.81
N VAL A 103 1.92 -6.57 -9.75
CA VAL A 103 2.06 -7.97 -9.34
C VAL A 103 1.80 -8.12 -7.86
N ASN A 104 0.81 -8.93 -7.49
CA ASN A 104 0.66 -9.41 -6.13
C ASN A 104 1.42 -10.73 -5.95
N ARG A 105 2.00 -10.92 -4.76
CA ARG A 105 2.59 -12.19 -4.34
C ARG A 105 1.97 -12.61 -3.02
N LEU A 106 1.71 -13.92 -2.90
CA LEU A 106 1.19 -14.53 -1.68
C LEU A 106 1.78 -15.93 -1.48
N LYS A 107 1.73 -16.40 -0.24
CA LYS A 107 2.12 -17.77 0.10
C LYS A 107 1.13 -18.76 -0.51
N PHE A 108 1.60 -19.88 -1.05
CA PHE A 108 0.78 -20.92 -1.67
C PHE A 108 -0.47 -21.31 -0.86
N GLN A 109 -0.33 -21.46 0.45
CA GLN A 109 -1.42 -21.78 1.37
C GLN A 109 -2.60 -20.78 1.34
N ASN A 110 -2.37 -19.53 0.94
CA ASN A 110 -3.39 -18.49 0.85
C ASN A 110 -4.10 -18.48 -0.51
N LEU A 111 -3.56 -19.15 -1.55
CA LEU A 111 -4.13 -19.12 -2.89
C LEU A 111 -5.56 -19.67 -2.93
N ARG A 112 -5.82 -20.76 -2.19
CA ARG A 112 -7.15 -21.37 -2.17
C ARG A 112 -8.21 -20.41 -1.62
N HIS A 113 -7.84 -19.56 -0.65
CA HIS A 113 -8.73 -18.51 -0.13
C HIS A 113 -9.05 -17.48 -1.22
N VAL A 114 -8.03 -16.99 -1.94
CA VAL A 114 -8.22 -16.04 -3.06
C VAL A 114 -9.15 -16.61 -4.14
N LEU A 115 -8.98 -17.89 -4.50
CA LEU A 115 -9.84 -18.56 -5.48
C LEU A 115 -11.28 -18.70 -4.96
N LYS A 116 -11.45 -19.04 -3.67
CA LYS A 116 -12.77 -19.12 -3.02
C LYS A 116 -13.49 -17.76 -3.00
N GLN A 117 -12.78 -16.69 -2.64
CA GLN A 117 -13.33 -15.33 -2.58
C GLN A 117 -13.47 -14.68 -3.96
N LYS A 118 -12.83 -15.24 -4.99
CA LYS A 118 -12.72 -14.66 -6.33
C LYS A 118 -12.10 -13.25 -6.32
N ALA A 119 -11.25 -12.97 -5.34
CA ALA A 119 -10.63 -11.68 -5.14
C ALA A 119 -9.38 -11.79 -4.26
N LEU A 120 -8.45 -10.85 -4.43
CA LEU A 120 -7.52 -10.48 -3.38
C LEU A 120 -8.26 -9.58 -2.38
N VAL A 121 -8.13 -9.84 -1.10
CA VAL A 121 -8.85 -9.10 -0.05
C VAL A 121 -7.86 -8.50 0.95
N SER A 122 -8.20 -7.35 1.52
CA SER A 122 -7.44 -6.72 2.59
C SER A 122 -7.63 -7.48 3.89
N LEU A 123 -6.72 -7.27 4.85
CA LEU A 123 -6.80 -7.95 6.14
C LEU A 123 -8.12 -7.67 6.87
N ARG A 124 -8.65 -6.45 6.82
CA ARG A 124 -9.92 -6.13 7.47
C ARG A 124 -11.07 -6.94 6.87
N VAL A 125 -11.11 -7.07 5.54
CA VAL A 125 -12.12 -7.88 4.85
C VAL A 125 -11.99 -9.35 5.22
N GLU A 126 -10.76 -9.85 5.35
CA GLU A 126 -10.50 -11.22 5.84
C GLU A 126 -11.03 -11.42 7.28
N GLU A 127 -10.74 -10.51 8.20
CA GLU A 127 -11.20 -10.58 9.61
C GLU A 127 -12.73 -10.48 9.76
N GLU A 128 -13.39 -9.69 8.91
CA GLU A 128 -14.85 -9.57 8.92
C GLU A 128 -15.54 -10.84 8.38
N SER A 129 -14.85 -11.59 7.51
CA SER A 129 -15.40 -12.78 6.84
C SER A 129 -14.98 -14.11 7.47
N ALA A 130 -13.85 -14.16 8.17
CA ALA A 130 -13.40 -15.30 8.94
C ALA A 130 -13.48 -14.95 10.44
N HIS A 131 -14.36 -15.64 11.19
CA HIS A 131 -14.52 -15.44 12.64
C HIS A 131 -13.29 -15.86 13.49
N ASP A 132 -12.12 -16.02 12.88
CA ASP A 132 -10.87 -16.43 13.51
C ASP A 132 -9.78 -15.36 13.35
N GLN A 133 -8.96 -15.19 14.39
CA GLN A 133 -7.78 -14.32 14.37
C GLN A 133 -6.72 -14.90 13.43
N LEU A 134 -6.65 -14.41 12.20
CA LEU A 134 -5.63 -14.81 11.24
C LEU A 134 -4.26 -14.28 11.64
N ALA A 135 -3.21 -15.12 11.55
CA ALA A 135 -1.83 -14.69 11.74
C ALA A 135 -1.38 -13.79 10.57
N HIS A 136 -1.29 -12.48 10.81
CA HIS A 136 -1.16 -11.46 9.77
C HIS A 136 0.20 -11.46 9.04
N THR A 137 0.17 -11.30 7.71
CA THR A 137 1.35 -10.94 6.91
C THR A 137 1.55 -9.43 6.76
N THR A 138 0.51 -8.63 7.01
CA THR A 138 0.53 -7.17 6.89
C THR A 138 1.15 -6.53 8.14
N PRO A 139 2.22 -5.72 8.03
CA PRO A 139 2.82 -5.07 9.18
C PRO A 139 1.86 -4.08 9.87
N ALA A 140 1.70 -4.20 11.18
CA ALA A 140 0.89 -3.30 11.99
C ALA A 140 1.48 -1.88 12.08
N VAL A 141 2.81 -1.74 11.97
CA VAL A 141 3.46 -0.42 11.85
C VAL A 141 2.95 0.34 10.62
N GLU A 142 2.76 -0.37 9.51
CA GLU A 142 2.24 0.21 8.27
C GLU A 142 0.77 0.61 8.43
N ASN A 143 0.00 -0.13 9.23
CA ASN A 143 -1.37 0.25 9.56
C ASN A 143 -1.43 1.59 10.29
N LEU A 144 -0.52 1.80 11.23
CA LEU A 144 -0.40 3.09 11.90
C LEU A 144 0.01 4.20 10.93
N LEU A 145 0.90 3.94 9.97
CA LEU A 145 1.36 4.96 9.02
C LEU A 145 0.28 5.36 8.00
N TYR A 146 -0.47 4.40 7.46
CA TYR A 146 -1.35 4.65 6.31
C TYR A 146 -2.59 3.77 6.20
N GLY A 147 -2.95 2.99 7.20
CA GLY A 147 -4.15 2.14 7.13
C GLY A 147 -3.93 0.88 6.29
N ALA A 148 -2.76 0.25 6.41
CA ALA A 148 -2.38 -0.99 5.75
C ALA A 148 -3.39 -2.15 5.86
N PHE A 149 -4.19 -2.22 6.93
CA PHE A 149 -5.15 -3.30 7.09
C PHE A 149 -6.34 -3.19 6.12
N ASP A 150 -6.52 -2.03 5.52
CA ASP A 150 -7.62 -1.72 4.62
C ASP A 150 -7.24 -1.82 3.14
N VAL A 151 -6.01 -2.22 2.83
CA VAL A 151 -5.52 -2.27 1.45
C VAL A 151 -5.02 -3.66 1.06
N VAL A 152 -5.19 -3.98 -0.22
CA VAL A 152 -4.48 -5.04 -0.92
C VAL A 152 -3.16 -4.49 -1.42
N PHE A 153 -2.06 -5.19 -1.13
CA PHE A 153 -0.72 -4.82 -1.58
C PHE A 153 -0.38 -5.40 -2.94
N ALA A 154 0.38 -4.66 -3.74
CA ALA A 154 1.04 -5.20 -4.93
C ALA A 154 2.39 -4.51 -5.14
N SER A 155 3.29 -5.18 -5.84
CA SER A 155 4.50 -4.56 -6.38
C SER A 155 4.19 -3.90 -7.72
N VAL A 156 4.65 -2.66 -7.92
CA VAL A 156 4.59 -1.95 -9.21
C VAL A 156 5.99 -1.75 -9.75
N GLY A 157 6.25 -2.25 -10.96
CA GLY A 157 7.57 -2.24 -11.62
C GLY A 157 8.21 -3.63 -11.72
N PRO A 158 8.39 -4.40 -10.63
CA PRO A 158 9.01 -5.71 -10.71
C PRO A 158 8.14 -6.69 -11.51
N PRO A 159 8.67 -7.30 -12.58
CA PRO A 159 7.90 -8.19 -13.44
C PRO A 159 7.48 -9.48 -12.73
N HIS A 160 8.08 -9.82 -11.59
CA HIS A 160 7.72 -11.00 -10.82
C HIS A 160 7.28 -10.67 -9.39
N GLY A 161 7.13 -9.39 -9.04
CA GLY A 161 6.91 -8.96 -7.65
C GLY A 161 8.11 -9.26 -6.72
N SER A 162 7.97 -8.95 -5.43
CA SER A 162 9.04 -9.21 -4.44
C SER A 162 8.93 -10.62 -3.84
N PRO A 163 9.96 -11.48 -3.97
CA PRO A 163 9.90 -12.87 -3.49
C PRO A 163 9.64 -13.04 -1.99
N ARG A 164 9.88 -12.00 -1.19
CA ARG A 164 9.60 -12.01 0.25
C ARG A 164 8.12 -12.23 0.60
N TYR A 165 7.21 -11.93 -0.34
CA TYR A 165 5.77 -11.98 -0.11
C TYR A 165 5.12 -13.32 -0.45
N GLY A 166 5.86 -14.21 -1.11
CA GLY A 166 5.40 -15.56 -1.37
C GLY A 166 5.85 -16.12 -2.71
N ASP A 167 5.43 -17.34 -2.95
CA ASP A 167 5.81 -18.20 -4.05
C ASP A 167 4.76 -18.24 -5.17
N VAL A 168 3.52 -17.80 -4.90
CA VAL A 168 2.49 -17.59 -5.92
C VAL A 168 2.54 -16.17 -6.43
N ILE A 169 2.45 -16.00 -7.75
CA ILE A 169 2.44 -14.70 -8.43
C ILE A 169 1.08 -14.49 -9.07
N ILE A 170 0.39 -13.40 -8.73
CA ILE A 170 -0.84 -12.97 -9.39
C ILE A 170 -0.55 -11.70 -10.17
N ARG A 171 -0.66 -11.76 -11.49
CA ARG A 171 -0.47 -10.61 -12.38
C ARG A 171 -1.78 -9.89 -12.58
N LEU A 172 -1.77 -8.56 -12.43
CA LEU A 172 -2.97 -7.74 -12.58
C LEU A 172 -3.00 -7.02 -13.94
N LYS A 173 -4.20 -6.83 -14.48
CA LYS A 173 -4.46 -5.97 -15.65
C LYS A 173 -4.05 -4.54 -15.33
N ASP A 174 -3.55 -3.80 -16.32
CA ASP A 174 -3.20 -2.39 -16.14
C ASP A 174 -4.42 -1.55 -15.69
N SER A 175 -5.63 -1.91 -16.11
CA SER A 175 -6.87 -1.24 -15.73
C SER A 175 -7.15 -1.21 -14.22
N VAL A 176 -6.52 -2.08 -13.41
CA VAL A 176 -6.67 -2.02 -11.94
C VAL A 176 -6.07 -0.73 -11.36
N ARG A 177 -5.14 -0.08 -12.10
CA ARG A 177 -4.36 1.05 -11.62
C ARG A 177 -5.21 2.26 -11.23
N GLU A 178 -6.37 2.47 -11.84
CA GLU A 178 -7.26 3.62 -11.58
C GLU A 178 -7.73 3.76 -10.13
N ASN A 179 -7.56 2.68 -9.36
CA ASN A 179 -7.91 2.57 -7.95
C ASN A 179 -6.68 2.45 -7.03
N GLY A 180 -5.47 2.60 -7.59
CA GLY A 180 -4.22 2.34 -6.89
C GLY A 180 -3.48 3.62 -6.52
N TRP A 181 -2.83 3.58 -5.36
CA TRP A 181 -1.76 4.51 -5.01
C TRP A 181 -0.58 3.72 -4.47
N ALA A 182 0.60 4.32 -4.36
CA ALA A 182 1.80 3.62 -3.97
C ALA A 182 2.75 4.49 -3.15
N THR A 183 3.74 3.81 -2.55
CA THR A 183 4.89 4.45 -1.90
C THR A 183 6.18 3.85 -2.48
N PRO A 184 7.29 4.61 -2.57
CA PRO A 184 8.56 4.14 -3.11
C PRO A 184 9.25 3.08 -2.23
N PHE A 185 8.80 2.91 -0.99
CA PHE A 185 9.29 1.90 -0.05
C PHE A 185 8.18 1.50 0.92
N SER A 186 8.40 0.38 1.61
CA SER A 186 7.51 -0.08 2.68
C SER A 186 7.65 0.81 3.93
N GLY A 187 6.61 0.85 4.77
CA GLY A 187 6.68 1.60 6.03
C GLY A 187 7.74 1.05 6.97
N MET A 188 7.97 -0.26 6.94
CA MET A 188 9.07 -0.90 7.68
C MET A 188 10.45 -0.38 7.23
N HIS A 189 10.67 -0.25 5.92
CA HIS A 189 11.93 0.30 5.39
C HIS A 189 12.08 1.77 5.76
N PHE A 190 11.02 2.57 5.64
CA PHE A 190 11.04 3.97 6.06
C PHE A 190 11.49 4.14 7.52
N MET A 191 10.86 3.40 8.44
CA MET A 191 11.18 3.50 9.87
C MET A 191 12.62 3.08 10.16
N TYR A 192 13.12 2.05 9.49
CA TYR A 192 14.47 1.53 9.69
C TYR A 192 15.55 2.39 9.02
N ALA A 193 15.46 2.62 7.71
CA ALA A 193 16.53 3.19 6.91
C ALA A 193 16.51 4.72 6.88
N ILE A 194 15.32 5.35 6.96
CA ILE A 194 15.16 6.80 6.83
C ILE A 194 15.03 7.45 8.21
N ARG A 195 14.25 6.83 9.11
CA ARG A 195 14.06 7.35 10.47
C ARG A 195 15.04 6.79 11.49
N HIS A 196 15.86 5.81 11.11
CA HIS A 196 16.84 5.14 11.99
C HIS A 196 16.24 4.59 13.28
N LYS A 197 15.01 4.08 13.22
CA LYS A 197 14.28 3.48 14.35
C LYS A 197 14.21 1.96 14.24
N ASN A 198 14.02 1.29 15.37
CA ASN A 198 13.89 -0.17 15.40
C ASN A 198 12.48 -0.61 14.96
N ALA A 199 12.25 -0.61 13.64
CA ALA A 199 10.98 -0.98 13.02
C ALA A 199 10.54 -2.39 13.38
N ARG A 200 11.48 -3.34 13.49
CA ARG A 200 11.18 -4.73 13.86
C ARG A 200 10.60 -4.81 15.28
N LYS A 201 11.24 -4.15 16.25
CA LYS A 201 10.75 -4.12 17.63
C LYS A 201 9.39 -3.43 17.75
N MET A 202 9.15 -2.36 16.99
CA MET A 202 7.83 -1.73 16.90
C MET A 202 6.78 -2.72 16.38
N GLN A 203 7.09 -3.44 15.30
CA GLN A 203 6.21 -4.44 14.71
C GLN A 203 5.93 -5.59 15.68
N ASP A 204 6.94 -6.12 16.36
CA ASP A 204 6.79 -7.23 17.31
C ASP A 204 5.91 -6.82 18.51
N MET A 205 6.04 -5.57 18.99
CA MET A 205 5.16 -5.03 20.04
C MET A 205 3.70 -4.94 19.58
N LEU A 206 3.47 -4.38 18.41
CA LEU A 206 2.12 -4.22 17.86
C LEU A 206 1.47 -5.56 17.56
N ALA A 207 2.22 -6.51 16.99
CA ALA A 207 1.75 -7.87 16.73
C ALA A 207 1.40 -8.62 18.03
N ALA A 208 2.04 -8.28 19.15
CA ALA A 208 1.70 -8.79 20.48
C ALA A 208 0.54 -8.03 21.16
N GLY A 209 -0.20 -7.18 20.43
CA GLY A 209 -1.30 -6.37 20.95
C GLY A 209 -0.89 -5.21 21.87
N LYS A 210 0.41 -4.88 21.94
CA LYS A 210 0.92 -3.77 22.77
C LYS A 210 0.90 -2.46 22.00
N THR A 211 0.72 -1.35 22.71
CA THR A 211 0.81 -0.01 22.11
C THR A 211 2.27 0.46 22.04
N LEU A 212 2.60 1.25 21.01
CA LEU A 212 3.88 1.94 20.96
C LEU A 212 3.97 3.04 22.04
N PRO A 213 5.17 3.31 22.58
CA PRO A 213 5.38 4.39 23.55
C PRO A 213 4.99 5.77 22.99
N LYS A 214 4.33 6.60 23.81
CA LYS A 214 3.88 7.94 23.41
C LYS A 214 4.94 9.04 23.58
N SER A 215 5.96 8.81 24.41
CA SER A 215 7.03 9.80 24.66
C SER A 215 7.88 10.01 23.40
N PRO A 216 8.09 11.26 22.94
CA PRO A 216 8.91 11.54 21.75
C PRO A 216 10.39 11.16 21.95
N TYR A 217 10.85 11.05 23.20
CA TYR A 217 12.21 10.64 23.55
C TYR A 217 12.41 9.12 23.50
N ASN A 218 11.35 8.34 23.30
CA ASN A 218 11.47 6.90 23.18
C ASN A 218 11.82 6.51 21.72
N PRO A 219 12.86 5.68 21.48
CA PRO A 219 13.25 5.27 20.13
C PRO A 219 12.20 4.41 19.40
N LEU A 220 11.19 3.90 20.13
CA LEU A 220 10.06 3.14 19.58
C LEU A 220 8.80 3.98 19.39
N ASN A 221 8.86 5.29 19.63
CA ASN A 221 7.77 6.20 19.34
C ASN A 221 7.57 6.34 17.82
N LEU A 222 6.32 6.24 17.38
CA LEU A 222 5.89 6.61 16.03
C LEU A 222 5.08 7.92 16.13
N GLY A 223 5.80 9.04 16.05
CA GLY A 223 5.31 10.37 16.35
C GLY A 223 4.64 11.06 15.15
N PHE A 224 4.16 12.28 15.40
CA PHE A 224 3.59 13.13 14.36
C PHE A 224 4.58 13.38 13.21
N ASP A 225 5.83 13.72 13.51
CA ASP A 225 6.85 14.02 12.50
C ASP A 225 7.21 12.82 11.61
N ASP A 226 7.20 11.60 12.16
CA ASP A 226 7.45 10.39 11.37
C ASP A 226 6.31 10.19 10.35
N ARG A 227 5.06 10.36 10.80
CA ARG A 227 3.87 10.23 9.95
C ARG A 227 3.81 11.34 8.91
N LEU A 228 4.16 12.56 9.31
CA LEU A 228 4.17 13.71 8.43
C LEU A 228 5.21 13.50 7.34
N HIS A 229 6.43 13.12 7.70
CA HIS A 229 7.47 12.81 6.72
C HIS A 229 7.03 11.66 5.80
N PHE A 230 6.46 10.57 6.33
CA PHE A 230 5.99 9.46 5.48
C PHE A 230 4.94 9.91 4.45
N SER A 231 4.07 10.85 4.82
CA SER A 231 3.02 11.38 3.94
C SER A 231 3.52 12.20 2.73
N HIS A 232 4.84 12.47 2.62
CA HIS A 232 5.46 13.04 1.43
C HIS A 232 5.86 12.00 0.38
N TYR A 233 5.75 10.70 0.68
CA TYR A 233 6.18 9.63 -0.22
C TYR A 233 5.02 8.94 -0.94
N VAL A 234 3.94 9.68 -1.20
CA VAL A 234 2.74 9.15 -1.87
C VAL A 234 2.84 9.39 -3.37
N VAL A 235 2.54 8.38 -4.17
CA VAL A 235 2.40 8.51 -5.63
C VAL A 235 1.13 7.81 -6.11
N THR A 236 0.31 8.50 -6.88
CA THR A 236 -0.89 7.92 -7.50
C THR A 236 -0.54 7.27 -8.84
N GLU A 237 -1.48 6.51 -9.39
CA GLU A 237 -1.34 5.78 -10.65
C GLU A 237 -0.87 6.64 -11.82
N LYS A 238 -1.30 7.91 -11.84
CA LYS A 238 -0.92 8.92 -12.84
C LYS A 238 0.59 9.21 -12.84
N SER A 239 1.27 8.93 -11.73
CA SER A 239 2.67 9.28 -11.51
C SER A 239 3.60 8.07 -11.34
N TRP A 240 3.10 6.83 -11.38
CA TRP A 240 3.92 5.64 -11.10
C TRP A 240 5.15 5.53 -12.02
N ASN A 241 4.94 5.67 -13.33
CA ASN A 241 6.02 5.59 -14.31
C ASN A 241 7.05 6.73 -14.11
N LYS A 242 6.58 7.96 -13.91
CA LYS A 242 7.45 9.11 -13.61
C LYS A 242 8.25 8.91 -12.32
N ALA A 243 7.62 8.39 -11.27
CA ALA A 243 8.28 8.07 -10.01
C ALA A 243 9.36 6.98 -10.16
N LEU A 244 9.07 5.91 -10.91
CA LEU A 244 10.04 4.85 -11.22
C LEU A 244 11.23 5.40 -12.03
N ALA A 245 10.98 6.28 -13.00
CA ALA A 245 12.04 6.95 -13.74
C ALA A 245 12.94 7.79 -12.84
N TYR A 246 12.37 8.55 -11.92
CA TYR A 246 13.15 9.33 -10.96
C TYR A 246 13.96 8.47 -9.98
N GLN A 247 13.43 7.34 -9.53
CA GLN A 247 14.22 6.37 -8.75
C GLN A 247 15.43 5.85 -9.54
N ALA A 248 15.23 5.51 -10.82
CA ALA A 248 16.32 5.05 -11.68
C ALA A 248 17.39 6.11 -11.91
N ILE A 249 16.99 7.38 -12.09
CA ILE A 249 17.90 8.52 -12.18
C ILE A 249 18.70 8.70 -10.89
N LEU A 250 18.04 8.62 -9.72
CA LEU A 250 18.71 8.70 -8.42
C LEU A 250 19.75 7.58 -8.25
N VAL A 251 19.40 6.34 -8.59
CA VAL A 251 20.35 5.23 -8.55
C VAL A 251 21.52 5.52 -9.48
N HIS A 252 21.26 5.91 -10.73
CA HIS A 252 22.29 6.18 -11.74
C HIS A 252 23.28 7.28 -11.31
N ARG A 253 22.77 8.38 -10.75
CA ARG A 253 23.61 9.51 -10.28
C ARG A 253 24.45 9.18 -9.05
N ASN A 254 24.02 8.21 -8.23
CA ASN A 254 24.74 7.77 -7.05
C ASN A 254 25.76 6.64 -7.32
N LEU A 255 25.94 6.24 -8.58
CA LEU A 255 26.91 5.20 -8.95
C LEU A 255 28.34 5.74 -8.92
N ASP A 256 29.21 5.03 -8.21
CA ASP A 256 30.65 5.29 -8.18
C ASP A 256 31.40 4.72 -9.42
N ASP A 257 32.72 4.64 -9.34
CA ASP A 257 33.60 4.11 -10.40
C ASP A 257 33.95 2.63 -10.25
N SER A 258 33.30 1.92 -9.33
CA SER A 258 33.51 0.49 -9.11
C SER A 258 33.11 -0.36 -10.33
N LEU A 259 33.63 -1.58 -10.40
CA LEU A 259 33.21 -2.56 -11.42
C LEU A 259 31.70 -2.87 -11.33
N ALA A 260 31.13 -2.85 -10.12
CA ALA A 260 29.70 -3.05 -9.94
C ALA A 260 28.89 -1.92 -10.59
N SER A 261 29.23 -0.68 -10.27
CA SER A 261 28.61 0.51 -10.83
C SER A 261 28.73 0.58 -12.36
N LYS A 262 29.83 0.12 -12.95
CA LYS A 262 29.96 0.01 -14.41
C LYS A 262 28.94 -0.94 -15.02
N LYS A 263 28.66 -2.09 -14.40
CA LYS A 263 27.60 -3.01 -14.86
C LYS A 263 26.21 -2.38 -14.73
N VAL A 264 25.96 -1.62 -13.66
CA VAL A 264 24.70 -0.89 -13.49
C VAL A 264 24.54 0.21 -14.55
N LYS A 265 25.60 0.97 -14.86
CA LYS A 265 25.63 1.96 -15.95
C LYS A 265 25.36 1.31 -17.32
N GLN A 266 25.94 0.13 -17.58
CA GLN A 266 25.66 -0.63 -18.79
C GLN A 266 24.18 -1.05 -18.87
N ARG A 267 23.63 -1.60 -17.78
CA ARG A 267 22.20 -1.98 -17.71
C ARG A 267 21.28 -0.78 -17.94
N PHE A 268 21.63 0.39 -17.40
CA PHE A 268 20.93 1.64 -17.65
C PHE A 268 20.90 1.98 -19.15
N ALA A 269 22.04 1.89 -19.83
CA ALA A 269 22.11 2.14 -21.27
C ALA A 269 21.31 1.11 -22.08
N GLU A 270 21.34 -0.17 -21.69
CA GLU A 270 20.55 -1.24 -22.32
C GLU A 270 19.04 -0.94 -22.24
N MET A 271 18.55 -0.47 -21.08
CA MET A 271 17.15 -0.08 -20.89
C MET A 271 16.67 0.97 -21.89
N LEU A 272 17.52 1.92 -22.31
CA LEU A 272 17.14 2.98 -23.23
C LEU A 272 16.76 2.47 -24.63
N SER A 273 17.25 1.29 -25.01
CA SER A 273 17.03 0.70 -26.34
C SER A 273 16.11 -0.54 -26.32
N GLU A 274 15.73 -1.03 -25.15
CA GLU A 274 14.95 -2.25 -25.01
C GLU A 274 13.48 -2.04 -25.42
N LYS A 275 13.05 -2.78 -26.43
CA LYS A 275 11.71 -2.71 -27.00
C LYS A 275 10.72 -3.64 -26.29
N ASN A 276 11.18 -4.79 -25.82
CA ASN A 276 10.35 -5.75 -25.12
C ASN A 276 10.09 -5.28 -23.68
N SER A 277 8.82 -5.03 -23.35
CA SER A 277 8.44 -4.50 -22.02
C SER A 277 8.83 -5.42 -20.86
N GLN A 278 8.69 -6.74 -21.01
CA GLN A 278 9.07 -7.68 -19.95
C GLN A 278 10.58 -7.66 -19.72
N LYS A 279 11.38 -7.70 -20.80
CA LYS A 279 12.84 -7.61 -20.71
C LYS A 279 13.29 -6.26 -20.14
N PHE A 280 12.63 -5.17 -20.53
CA PHE A 280 12.87 -3.84 -19.95
C PHE A 280 12.70 -3.87 -18.42
N TRP A 281 11.58 -4.38 -17.92
CA TRP A 281 11.32 -4.44 -16.48
C TRP A 281 12.22 -5.43 -15.73
N SER A 282 12.71 -6.48 -16.40
CA SER A 282 13.77 -7.36 -15.86
C SER A 282 15.14 -6.68 -15.79
N LEU A 283 15.47 -5.76 -16.70
CA LEU A 283 16.66 -4.91 -16.58
C LEU A 283 16.48 -3.84 -15.49
N PHE A 284 15.25 -3.34 -15.32
CA PHE A 284 14.92 -2.35 -14.30
C PHE A 284 15.14 -2.91 -12.88
N ILE A 285 14.71 -4.16 -12.66
CA ILE A 285 14.83 -4.87 -11.39
C ILE A 285 15.32 -6.30 -11.70
N PRO A 286 16.64 -6.53 -11.67
CA PRO A 286 17.17 -7.86 -11.92
C PRO A 286 16.71 -8.84 -10.83
N PRO A 287 16.63 -10.15 -11.15
CA PRO A 287 16.29 -11.16 -10.17
C PRO A 287 17.34 -11.18 -9.06
N ARG A 288 16.88 -11.31 -7.81
CA ARG A 288 17.78 -11.40 -6.65
C ARG A 288 18.53 -12.73 -6.71
N LEU A 289 19.86 -12.66 -6.61
CA LEU A 289 20.70 -13.84 -6.56
C LEU A 289 20.62 -14.47 -5.17
N LYS A 290 20.27 -15.76 -5.11
CA LYS A 290 20.33 -16.52 -3.86
C LYS A 290 21.79 -16.76 -3.50
N ASN A 291 22.21 -16.31 -2.32
CA ASN A 291 23.60 -16.38 -1.85
C ASN A 291 24.58 -15.62 -2.75
N GLY A 292 24.16 -14.48 -3.33
CA GLY A 292 25.06 -13.58 -4.05
C GLY A 292 26.20 -13.07 -3.16
N THR A 293 27.37 -12.85 -3.76
CA THR A 293 28.45 -12.12 -3.09
C THR A 293 28.08 -10.63 -2.97
N PRO A 294 28.70 -9.86 -2.05
CA PRO A 294 28.45 -8.41 -1.96
C PRO A 294 28.64 -7.67 -3.29
N GLN A 295 29.62 -8.12 -4.08
CA GLN A 295 29.87 -7.59 -5.43
C GLN A 295 28.72 -7.90 -6.38
N GLN A 296 28.21 -9.14 -6.40
CA GLN A 296 27.07 -9.53 -7.23
C GLN A 296 25.79 -8.81 -6.82
N ASP A 297 25.58 -8.59 -5.52
CA ASP A 297 24.44 -7.80 -5.03
C ASP A 297 24.54 -6.34 -5.47
N ALA A 298 25.73 -5.74 -5.43
CA ALA A 298 25.98 -4.38 -5.92
C ALA A 298 25.78 -4.25 -7.44
N GLU A 299 26.21 -5.24 -8.22
CA GLU A 299 25.99 -5.31 -9.68
C GLU A 299 24.49 -5.40 -10.04
N ASN A 300 23.70 -6.01 -9.16
CA ASN A 300 22.27 -6.24 -9.33
C ASN A 300 21.40 -5.30 -8.49
N VAL A 301 21.92 -4.14 -8.08
CA VAL A 301 21.12 -3.14 -7.36
C VAL A 301 19.90 -2.76 -8.21
N PRO A 302 18.66 -2.88 -7.71
CA PRO A 302 17.47 -2.50 -8.48
C PRO A 302 17.41 -0.99 -8.69
N PHE A 303 16.86 -0.55 -9.81
CA PHE A 303 16.65 0.89 -10.06
C PHE A 303 15.52 1.50 -9.24
N GLY A 304 14.63 0.67 -8.68
CA GLY A 304 13.51 1.12 -7.87
C GLY A 304 12.36 0.12 -7.87
N TYR A 305 11.30 0.39 -7.11
CA TYR A 305 9.97 -0.20 -7.26
C TYR A 305 8.96 0.63 -6.45
N LEU A 306 7.67 0.38 -6.63
CA LEU A 306 6.64 0.96 -5.76
C LEU A 306 5.84 -0.15 -5.05
N GLU A 307 5.47 0.12 -3.80
CA GLU A 307 4.51 -0.65 -3.00
C GLU A 307 3.11 -0.13 -3.30
N GLY A 308 2.44 -0.71 -4.31
CA GLY A 308 1.07 -0.41 -4.70
C GLY A 308 0.05 -0.88 -3.65
N LYS A 309 -1.02 -0.11 -3.51
CA LYS A 309 -2.08 -0.27 -2.50
C LYS A 309 -3.42 -0.01 -3.18
N PHE A 310 -4.35 -0.94 -3.00
CA PHE A 310 -5.71 -0.89 -3.55
C PHE A 310 -6.70 -1.06 -2.40
N ASP A 311 -7.73 -0.22 -2.33
CA ASP A 311 -8.67 -0.23 -1.21
C ASP A 311 -9.52 -1.50 -1.19
N GLY A 312 -9.62 -2.15 -0.02
CA GLY A 312 -10.54 -3.23 0.28
C GLY A 312 -10.25 -4.55 -0.43
N GLN A 313 -10.48 -4.62 -1.74
CA GLN A 313 -10.34 -5.84 -2.52
C GLN A 313 -10.00 -5.57 -3.99
N VAL A 314 -9.38 -6.55 -4.65
CA VAL A 314 -9.17 -6.58 -6.10
C VAL A 314 -9.83 -7.83 -6.67
N SER A 315 -10.87 -7.64 -7.49
CA SER A 315 -11.59 -8.74 -8.15
C SER A 315 -10.65 -9.57 -9.02
N SER A 316 -10.91 -10.89 -9.07
CA SER A 316 -10.26 -11.80 -10.00
C SER A 316 -10.49 -11.44 -11.47
N ASP A 317 -11.48 -10.62 -11.80
CA ASP A 317 -11.65 -10.06 -13.15
C ASP A 317 -10.46 -9.20 -13.59
N PHE A 318 -9.67 -8.69 -12.64
CA PHE A 318 -8.43 -7.98 -12.92
C PHE A 318 -7.21 -8.89 -13.03
N PHE A 319 -7.36 -10.21 -12.89
CA PHE A 319 -6.21 -11.12 -13.00
C PHE A 319 -5.92 -11.41 -14.48
N THR A 320 -4.64 -11.43 -14.82
CA THR A 320 -4.15 -11.86 -16.14
C THR A 320 -3.49 -13.23 -16.07
N SER A 321 -2.89 -13.58 -14.94
CA SER A 321 -2.39 -14.92 -14.66
C SER A 321 -2.23 -15.16 -13.16
N ILE A 322 -2.20 -16.44 -12.80
CA ILE A 322 -1.88 -16.99 -11.48
C ILE A 322 -0.76 -18.02 -11.70
N GLU A 323 0.47 -17.67 -11.34
CA GLU A 323 1.63 -18.55 -11.49
C GLU A 323 1.94 -19.22 -10.16
N VAL A 324 1.99 -20.55 -10.16
CA VAL A 324 2.22 -21.39 -8.97
C VAL A 324 3.51 -22.20 -9.11
N PRO A 325 4.14 -22.66 -8.02
CA PRO A 325 5.25 -23.60 -8.11
C PRO A 325 4.86 -24.81 -8.98
N ALA A 326 5.76 -25.24 -9.87
CA ALA A 326 5.43 -26.25 -10.88
C ALA A 326 5.01 -27.59 -10.24
N GLU A 327 5.66 -27.96 -9.12
CA GLU A 327 5.36 -29.12 -8.30
C GLU A 327 3.99 -29.05 -7.60
N LYS A 328 3.39 -27.86 -7.52
CA LYS A 328 2.08 -27.61 -6.92
C LYS A 328 0.96 -27.48 -7.95
N LEU A 329 1.26 -27.45 -9.24
CA LEU A 329 0.27 -27.20 -10.29
C LEU A 329 -0.89 -28.21 -10.25
N SER A 330 -0.58 -29.50 -10.23
CA SER A 330 -1.59 -30.56 -10.21
C SER A 330 -2.47 -30.51 -8.96
N GLU A 331 -1.88 -30.12 -7.81
CA GLU A 331 -2.62 -29.91 -6.56
C GLU A 331 -3.67 -28.81 -6.73
N VAL A 332 -3.27 -27.63 -7.23
CA VAL A 332 -4.18 -26.50 -7.45
C VAL A 332 -5.27 -26.84 -8.45
N GLN A 333 -4.92 -27.50 -9.56
CA GLN A 333 -5.88 -27.86 -10.60
C GLN A 333 -6.95 -28.85 -10.11
N SER A 334 -6.66 -29.61 -9.06
CA SER A 334 -7.62 -30.53 -8.43
C SER A 334 -8.64 -29.82 -7.51
N TRP A 335 -8.40 -28.56 -7.12
CA TRP A 335 -9.29 -27.86 -6.20
C TRP A 335 -10.61 -27.46 -6.89
N PRO A 336 -11.77 -27.69 -6.23
CA PRO A 336 -13.06 -27.20 -6.74
C PRO A 336 -13.07 -25.68 -6.95
N GLU A 337 -12.40 -24.94 -6.06
CA GLU A 337 -12.33 -23.47 -6.12
C GLU A 337 -11.49 -22.97 -7.32
N ALA A 338 -10.60 -23.80 -7.87
CA ALA A 338 -9.76 -23.44 -9.02
C ALA A 338 -10.47 -23.60 -10.37
N GLN A 339 -11.57 -24.36 -10.44
CA GLN A 339 -12.26 -24.68 -11.69
C GLN A 339 -12.61 -23.46 -12.56
N PRO A 340 -13.15 -22.35 -12.00
CA PRO A 340 -13.44 -21.16 -12.79
C PRO A 340 -12.19 -20.45 -13.35
N PHE A 341 -11.02 -20.75 -12.79
CA PHE A 341 -9.78 -20.00 -13.00
C PHE A 341 -8.70 -20.83 -13.70
N LEU A 342 -8.97 -22.07 -14.11
CA LEU A 342 -7.96 -22.95 -14.73
C LEU A 342 -7.25 -22.31 -15.92
N HIS A 343 -7.97 -21.47 -16.68
CA HIS A 343 -7.42 -20.72 -17.82
C HIS A 343 -6.39 -19.65 -17.43
N LEU A 344 -6.31 -19.26 -16.17
CA LEU A 344 -5.34 -18.30 -15.62
C LEU A 344 -4.19 -18.99 -14.87
N ILE A 345 -4.33 -20.27 -14.51
CA ILE A 345 -3.41 -20.98 -13.61
C ILE A 345 -2.34 -21.69 -14.42
N HIS A 346 -1.08 -21.29 -14.20
CA HIS A 346 0.07 -21.79 -14.93
C HIS A 346 1.24 -22.11 -14.00
N PRO A 347 2.14 -23.04 -14.38
CA PRO A 347 3.38 -23.24 -13.63
C PRO A 347 4.27 -22.01 -13.77
N LYS A 348 4.92 -21.62 -12.68
CA LYS A 348 5.97 -20.60 -12.71
C LYS A 348 7.13 -21.12 -13.57
N PRO A 349 7.66 -20.31 -14.51
CA PRO A 349 8.81 -20.71 -15.32
C PRO A 349 10.03 -21.05 -14.46
N ALA A 350 10.79 -22.07 -14.88
CA ALA A 350 12.00 -22.50 -14.19
C ALA A 350 13.01 -21.35 -14.07
N GLY A 351 13.61 -21.20 -12.88
CA GLY A 351 14.59 -20.14 -12.61
C GLY A 351 14.01 -18.76 -12.29
N GLN A 352 12.68 -18.59 -12.28
CA GLN A 352 12.06 -17.38 -11.75
C GLN A 352 11.94 -17.46 -10.21
N PRO A 353 12.24 -16.37 -9.49
CA PRO A 353 12.22 -16.35 -8.02
C PRO A 353 10.82 -16.44 -7.41
#